data_AF-A0A849BT61-F1
#
_entry.id   AF-A0A849BT61-F1
#
_cell.length_a   1.000
_cell.length_b   1.000
_cell.length_c   1.000
_cell.angle_alpha   90.00
_cell.angle_beta   90.00
_cell.angle_gamma   90.00
#
_symmetry.space_group_name_H-M   'P 1'
#
loop_
_entity.id
_entity.type
_entity.pdbx_description
1 polymer ?
#
loop_
_entity_poly.entity_id
_entity_poly.type
_entity_poly.pdbx_seq_one_letter_code
_entity_poly.pdbx_strand_id
1 'polypeptide(L)'
;LRGALQLAAAHPVAVRRAGAGDLARELALREGAVTVVWQSVVRQYVPPAERRAAEADLEALGRRASPSAPLVLLALEPRRLPGERQQRFCVEARVHGAPPGSRAAAAGARLRLLGEAAPHGVPVHWGPPGRVRWGPPG
;
A
#
# COMPACT_ATOMS: atom_id res chain seq x y z
N LEU A 1 20.12 5.99 -14.59
CA LEU A 1 19.44 7.29 -14.38
C LEU A 1 19.00 7.96 -15.69
N ARG A 2 19.89 8.17 -16.67
CA ARG A 2 19.56 8.87 -17.94
C ARG A 2 18.35 8.27 -18.68
N GLY A 3 18.25 6.94 -18.78
CA GLY A 3 17.10 6.26 -19.39
C GLY A 3 15.78 6.43 -18.62
N ALA A 4 15.83 6.49 -17.28
CA ALA A 4 14.62 6.74 -16.47
C ALA A 4 14.08 8.16 -16.67
N LEU A 5 14.98 9.15 -16.80
CA LEU A 5 14.61 10.53 -17.11
C LEU A 5 14.02 10.66 -18.52
N GLN A 6 14.59 9.95 -19.51
CA GLN A 6 14.04 9.91 -20.86
C GLN A 6 12.63 9.29 -20.90
N LEU A 7 12.40 8.21 -20.14
CA LEU A 7 11.09 7.60 -20.01
C LEU A 7 10.07 8.55 -19.36
N ALA A 8 10.46 9.24 -18.28
CA ALA A 8 9.61 10.23 -17.62
C ALA A 8 9.27 11.42 -18.54
N ALA A 9 10.19 11.82 -19.41
CA ALA A 9 9.95 12.85 -20.42
C ALA A 9 9.00 12.37 -21.54
N ALA A 10 9.12 11.11 -21.95
CA ALA A 10 8.25 10.50 -22.97
C ALA A 10 6.82 10.24 -22.45
N HIS A 11 6.66 10.03 -21.14
CA HIS A 11 5.38 9.78 -20.48
C HIS A 11 5.18 10.76 -19.31
N PRO A 12 4.90 12.04 -19.59
CA PRO A 12 4.73 13.04 -18.56
C PRO A 12 3.52 12.67 -17.68
N VAL A 13 3.76 12.58 -16.38
CA VAL A 13 2.70 12.36 -15.38
C VAL A 13 2.14 13.71 -14.94
N ALA A 14 0.82 13.83 -14.86
CA ALA A 14 0.18 15.02 -14.33
C ALA A 14 0.44 15.10 -12.82
N VAL A 15 1.28 16.05 -12.40
CA VAL A 15 1.50 16.33 -10.98
C VAL A 15 0.47 17.34 -10.52
N ARG A 16 -0.40 16.93 -9.60
CA ARG A 16 -1.41 17.81 -8.98
C ARG A 16 -1.06 18.02 -7.52
N ARG A 17 -1.25 19.26 -7.04
CA ARG A 17 -1.22 19.54 -5.61
C ARG A 17 -2.57 19.13 -5.02
N ALA A 18 -2.61 17.98 -4.37
CA ALA A 18 -3.80 17.41 -3.77
C ALA A 18 -3.44 16.78 -2.43
N GLY A 19 -4.34 16.87 -1.44
CA GLY A 19 -4.20 16.13 -0.19
C GLY A 19 -4.51 14.65 -0.39
N ALA A 20 -4.10 13.81 0.56
CA ALA A 20 -4.35 12.37 0.48
C ALA A 20 -5.86 12.03 0.45
N GLY A 21 -6.69 12.82 1.15
CA GLY A 21 -8.15 12.68 1.12
C GLY A 21 -8.78 13.09 -0.22
N ASP A 22 -8.20 14.07 -0.92
CA ASP A 22 -8.70 14.48 -2.24
C ASP A 22 -8.52 13.36 -3.26
N LEU A 23 -7.35 12.70 -3.23
CA LEU A 23 -7.10 11.51 -4.04
C LEU A 23 -8.15 10.42 -3.76
N ALA A 24 -8.40 10.10 -2.49
CA ALA A 24 -9.35 9.05 -2.11
C ALA A 24 -10.78 9.33 -2.61
N ARG A 25 -11.21 10.60 -2.60
CA ARG A 25 -12.52 11.04 -3.08
C ARG A 25 -12.66 11.03 -4.60
N GLU A 26 -11.57 11.24 -5.34
CA GLU A 26 -11.56 11.20 -6.81
C GLU A 26 -11.45 9.77 -7.38
N LEU A 27 -11.08 8.78 -6.56
CA LEU A 27 -10.94 7.39 -7.01
C LEU A 27 -12.31 6.76 -7.31
N ALA A 28 -12.40 6.15 -8.49
CA ALA A 28 -13.54 5.35 -8.90
C ALA A 28 -13.12 3.90 -9.14
N LEU A 29 -13.85 2.96 -8.54
CA LEU A 29 -13.69 1.54 -8.84
C LEU A 29 -14.27 1.25 -10.23
N ARG A 30 -13.60 0.40 -10.99
CA ARG A 30 -14.01 0.03 -12.35
C ARG A 30 -14.22 -1.47 -12.44
N GLU A 31 -15.33 -1.86 -13.04
CA GLU A 31 -15.57 -3.27 -13.36
C GLU A 31 -14.48 -3.83 -14.28
N GLY A 32 -14.12 -5.10 -14.06
CA GLY A 32 -13.06 -5.79 -14.78
C GLY A 32 -11.65 -5.38 -14.38
N ALA A 33 -11.48 -4.48 -13.40
CA ALA A 33 -10.18 -3.98 -12.98
C ALA A 33 -9.99 -4.05 -11.45
N VAL A 34 -8.75 -4.32 -11.04
CA VAL A 34 -8.33 -4.17 -9.65
C VAL A 34 -7.82 -2.74 -9.47
N THR A 35 -8.44 -1.98 -8.58
CA THR A 35 -7.91 -0.68 -8.17
C THR A 35 -6.88 -0.90 -7.06
N VAL A 36 -5.65 -0.42 -7.26
CA VAL A 36 -4.58 -0.52 -6.26
C VAL A 36 -4.18 0.88 -5.81
N VAL A 37 -4.33 1.14 -4.51
CA VAL A 37 -3.80 2.35 -3.87
C VAL A 37 -2.53 1.95 -3.15
N TRP A 38 -1.39 2.50 -3.58
CA TRP A 38 -0.08 2.25 -3.00
C TRP A 38 0.41 3.46 -2.22
N GLN A 39 0.94 3.24 -1.02
CA GLN A 39 1.69 4.24 -0.27
C GLN A 39 3.00 3.64 0.26
N SER A 40 4.06 4.45 0.30
CA SER A 40 5.37 4.02 0.83
C SER A 40 5.94 5.10 1.74
N VAL A 41 6.05 4.78 3.02
CA VAL A 41 6.63 5.63 4.08
C VAL A 41 5.91 6.99 4.19
N VAL A 42 4.69 7.09 3.66
CA VAL A 42 3.94 8.35 3.56
C VAL A 42 3.48 8.81 4.93
N ARG A 43 3.22 7.87 5.86
CA ARG A 43 2.68 8.17 7.19
C ARG A 43 3.61 9.03 8.05
N GLN A 44 4.90 9.06 7.73
CA GLN A 44 5.89 9.89 8.42
C GLN A 44 5.77 11.37 8.06
N TYR A 45 5.19 11.69 6.91
CA TYR A 45 5.16 13.05 6.36
C TYR A 45 3.77 13.68 6.41
N VAL A 46 2.72 12.87 6.46
CA VAL A 46 1.33 13.34 6.49
C VAL A 46 0.87 13.58 7.93
N PRO A 47 0.31 14.77 8.25
CA PRO A 47 -0.25 15.04 9.56
C PRO A 47 -1.26 13.97 10.01
N PRO A 48 -1.32 13.59 11.31
CA PRO A 48 -2.20 12.52 11.76
C PRO A 48 -3.68 12.70 11.44
N ALA A 49 -4.18 13.94 11.46
CA ALA A 49 -5.57 14.25 11.13
C ALA A 49 -5.86 13.99 9.64
N GLU A 50 -5.00 14.48 8.75
CA GLU A 50 -5.12 14.26 7.30
C GLU A 50 -5.02 12.78 6.94
N ARG A 51 -4.08 12.05 7.56
CA ARG A 51 -3.95 10.60 7.36
C ARG A 51 -5.23 9.87 7.75
N ARG A 52 -5.81 10.18 8.92
CA ARG A 52 -7.06 9.54 9.39
C ARG A 52 -8.21 9.84 8.45
N ALA A 53 -8.32 11.07 7.93
CA ALA A 53 -9.34 11.43 6.96
C ALA A 53 -9.18 10.60 5.66
N ALA A 54 -7.96 10.52 5.12
CA ALA A 54 -7.69 9.73 3.92
C ALA A 54 -7.97 8.22 4.12
N GLU A 55 -7.59 7.67 5.28
CA GLU A 55 -7.88 6.27 5.63
C GLU A 55 -9.40 6.01 5.72
N ALA A 56 -10.18 6.95 6.27
CA ALA A 56 -11.63 6.86 6.33
C ALA A 56 -12.29 6.94 4.94
N ASP A 57 -11.80 7.83 4.07
CA ASP A 57 -12.29 7.96 2.69
C ASP A 57 -11.99 6.68 1.88
N LEU A 58 -10.79 6.11 2.03
CA LEU A 58 -10.43 4.84 1.39
C LEU A 58 -11.24 3.65 1.93
N GLU A 59 -11.58 3.63 3.21
CA GLU A 59 -12.46 2.62 3.80
C GLU A 59 -13.90 2.76 3.26
N ALA A 60 -14.39 3.99 3.09
CA ALA A 60 -15.68 4.26 2.45
C ALA A 60 -15.70 3.79 0.99
N LEU A 61 -14.62 4.02 0.24
CA LEU A 61 -14.46 3.47 -1.11
C LEU A 61 -14.43 1.94 -1.09
N GLY A 62 -13.70 1.33 -0.15
CA GLY A 62 -13.61 -0.12 0.01
C GLY A 62 -14.96 -0.78 0.28
N ARG A 63 -15.87 -0.13 1.00
CA ARG A 63 -17.26 -0.62 1.20
C ARG A 63 -18.07 -0.72 -0.10
N ARG A 64 -17.67 -0.02 -1.16
CA ARG A 64 -18.28 -0.08 -2.49
C ARG A 64 -17.63 -1.12 -3.40
N ALA A 65 -16.52 -1.74 -2.98
CA ALA A 65 -15.81 -2.72 -3.79
C ALA A 65 -16.59 -4.03 -3.90
N SER A 66 -16.49 -4.66 -5.07
CA SER A 66 -17.16 -5.91 -5.40
C SER A 66 -16.14 -6.90 -5.99
N PRO A 67 -16.51 -8.19 -6.13
CA PRO A 67 -15.69 -9.18 -6.85
C PRO A 67 -15.28 -8.76 -8.27
N SER A 68 -16.11 -7.97 -8.96
CA SER A 68 -15.82 -7.47 -10.31
C SER A 68 -15.05 -6.15 -10.33
N ALA A 69 -14.98 -5.42 -9.21
CA ALA A 69 -14.28 -4.15 -9.06
C ALA A 69 -13.59 -4.07 -7.68
N PRO A 70 -12.58 -4.91 -7.41
CA PRO A 70 -11.91 -4.97 -6.11
C PRO A 70 -11.00 -3.77 -5.86
N LEU A 71 -10.81 -3.45 -4.58
CA LEU A 71 -9.87 -2.43 -4.09
C LEU A 71 -8.78 -3.08 -3.25
N VAL A 72 -7.52 -2.78 -3.56
CA VAL A 72 -6.34 -3.19 -2.79
C VAL A 72 -5.67 -1.95 -2.23
N LEU A 73 -5.67 -1.82 -0.91
CA LEU A 73 -4.87 -0.82 -0.20
C LEU A 73 -3.55 -1.49 0.17
N LEU A 74 -2.48 -1.10 -0.51
CA LEU A 74 -1.14 -1.65 -0.36
C LEU A 74 -0.22 -0.59 0.25
N ALA A 75 0.54 -0.95 1.28
CA ALA A 75 1.41 -0.01 1.98
C ALA A 75 2.78 -0.63 2.29
N LEU A 76 3.83 0.18 2.18
CA LEU A 76 5.14 -0.11 2.78
C LEU A 76 5.39 0.89 3.90
N GLU A 77 5.27 0.46 5.16
CA GLU A 77 5.35 1.37 6.31
C GLU A 77 6.22 0.78 7.43
N PRO A 78 6.93 1.63 8.20
CA PRO A 78 7.63 1.18 9.39
C PRO A 78 6.64 0.76 10.46
N ARG A 79 6.75 -0.48 10.93
CA ARG A 79 6.01 -1.03 12.06
C ARG A 79 6.94 -1.49 13.15
N ARG A 80 6.51 -1.31 14.39
CA ARG A 80 7.07 -2.03 15.53
C ARG A 80 6.29 -3.33 15.69
N LEU A 81 6.93 -4.47 15.42
CA LEU A 81 6.30 -5.77 15.61
C LEU A 81 6.33 -6.17 17.10
N PRO A 82 5.39 -7.02 17.56
CA PRO A 82 5.39 -7.52 18.93
C PRO A 82 6.73 -8.16 19.30
N GLY A 83 7.30 -7.77 20.44
CA GLY A 83 8.58 -8.29 20.93
C GLY A 83 9.83 -7.67 20.30
N GLU A 84 9.70 -6.72 19.36
CA GLU A 84 10.84 -6.12 18.67
C GLU A 84 11.18 -4.70 19.15
N ARG A 85 12.49 -4.44 19.33
CA ARG A 85 13.03 -3.12 19.70
C ARG A 85 13.20 -2.18 18.51
N GLN A 86 13.38 -2.71 17.31
CA GLN A 86 13.54 -1.92 16.08
C GLN A 86 12.26 -1.96 15.25
N GLN A 87 12.06 -0.93 14.44
CA GLN A 87 11.00 -0.94 13.43
C GLN A 87 11.44 -1.73 12.22
N ARG A 88 10.47 -2.38 11.56
CA ARG A 88 10.62 -3.03 10.26
C ARG A 88 9.75 -2.34 9.24
N PHE A 89 10.22 -2.25 8.01
CA PHE A 89 9.42 -1.73 6.91
C PHE A 89 8.60 -2.89 6.34
N CYS A 90 7.33 -2.95 6.74
CA CYS A 90 6.44 -4.05 6.38
C CYS A 90 5.64 -3.71 5.12
N VAL A 91 5.50 -4.69 4.22
CA VAL A 91 4.53 -4.64 3.13
C VAL A 91 3.19 -5.15 3.65
N GLU A 92 2.17 -4.31 3.57
CA GLU A 92 0.86 -4.52 4.13
C GLU A 92 -0.20 -4.44 3.04
N ALA A 93 -1.20 -5.32 3.10
CA ALA A 93 -2.35 -5.25 2.21
C ALA A 93 -3.66 -5.36 2.98
N ARG A 94 -4.63 -4.52 2.59
CA ARG A 94 -6.05 -4.72 2.86
C ARG A 94 -6.77 -4.85 1.53
N VAL A 95 -7.64 -5.85 1.41
CA VAL A 95 -8.36 -6.14 0.16
C VAL A 95 -9.86 -6.07 0.43
N HIS A 96 -10.57 -5.25 -0.34
CA HIS A 96 -12.03 -5.13 -0.32
C HIS A 96 -12.60 -5.70 -1.62
N GLY A 97 -13.76 -6.35 -1.51
CA GLY A 97 -14.41 -6.97 -2.68
C GLY A 97 -13.60 -8.11 -3.30
N ALA A 98 -12.80 -8.84 -2.52
CA ALA A 98 -11.98 -9.91 -3.08
C ALA A 98 -12.82 -10.99 -3.80
N PRO A 99 -12.40 -11.49 -4.98
CA PRO A 99 -13.14 -12.53 -5.68
C PRO A 99 -13.34 -13.79 -4.84
N PRO A 100 -14.53 -14.43 -4.89
CA PRO A 100 -14.79 -15.70 -4.21
C PRO A 100 -13.71 -16.75 -4.52
N GLY A 101 -13.36 -17.58 -3.54
CA GLY A 101 -12.32 -18.61 -3.68
C GLY A 101 -10.87 -18.08 -3.63
N SER A 102 -10.66 -16.75 -3.65
CA SER A 102 -9.32 -16.19 -3.45
C SER A 102 -8.87 -16.28 -1.99
N ARG A 103 -7.56 -16.35 -1.76
CA ARG A 103 -6.97 -16.28 -0.40
C ARG A 103 -7.34 -14.98 0.33
N ALA A 104 -7.57 -13.90 -0.42
CA ALA A 104 -8.00 -12.62 0.14
C ALA A 104 -9.47 -12.65 0.60
N ALA A 105 -10.35 -13.36 -0.11
CA ALA A 105 -11.76 -13.49 0.28
C ALA A 105 -11.95 -14.15 1.65
N ALA A 106 -11.17 -15.19 1.95
CA ALA A 106 -11.22 -15.85 3.26
C ALA A 106 -10.79 -14.93 4.43
N ALA A 107 -9.96 -13.93 4.15
CA ALA A 107 -9.50 -12.97 5.16
C ALA A 107 -10.42 -11.75 5.32
N GLY A 108 -11.28 -11.49 4.34
CA GLY A 108 -12.03 -10.23 4.23
C GLY A 108 -11.12 -9.00 4.18
N ALA A 109 -11.66 -7.84 4.56
CA ALA A 109 -10.94 -6.56 4.63
C ALA A 109 -9.98 -6.45 5.85
N ARG A 110 -9.43 -7.56 6.32
CA ARG A 110 -8.42 -7.55 7.40
C ARG A 110 -7.05 -7.14 6.84
N LEU A 111 -6.29 -6.41 7.65
CA LEU A 111 -4.91 -6.07 7.32
C LEU A 111 -4.05 -7.33 7.30
N ARG A 112 -3.25 -7.50 6.25
CA ARG A 112 -2.32 -8.62 6.08
C ARG A 112 -0.90 -8.11 5.94
N LEU A 113 0.01 -8.70 6.69
CA LEU A 113 1.45 -8.54 6.45
C LEU A 113 1.86 -9.52 5.34
N LEU A 114 2.39 -8.99 4.25
CA LEU A 114 2.80 -9.75 3.08
C LEU A 114 4.31 -10.01 3.03
N GLY A 115 5.09 -9.15 3.68
CA GLY A 115 6.54 -9.19 3.62
C GLY A 115 7.18 -8.04 4.37
N GLU A 116 8.49 -7.94 4.25
CA GLU A 116 9.29 -6.81 4.70
C GLU A 116 10.29 -6.39 3.63
N ALA A 117 10.67 -5.12 3.64
CA ALA A 117 11.66 -4.57 2.72
C ALA A 117 12.74 -3.81 3.49
N ALA A 118 13.84 -3.52 2.80
CA ALA A 118 14.77 -2.51 3.29
C ALA A 118 14.06 -1.14 3.38
N PRO A 119 14.59 -0.17 4.15
CA PRO A 119 14.00 1.17 4.27
C PRO A 119 13.73 1.88 2.94
N HIS A 120 14.52 1.56 1.90
CA HIS A 120 14.40 2.12 0.56
C HIS A 120 13.53 1.29 -0.40
N GLY A 121 12.82 0.28 0.12
CA GLY A 121 11.85 -0.53 -0.61
C GLY A 121 12.42 -1.72 -1.39
N VAL A 122 13.75 -1.86 -1.50
CA VAL A 122 14.38 -3.00 -2.18
C VAL A 122 15.62 -3.50 -1.41
N PRO A 123 15.84 -4.83 -1.32
CA PRO A 123 14.96 -5.90 -1.80
C PRO A 123 13.70 -6.05 -0.93
N VAL A 124 12.68 -6.72 -1.48
CA VAL A 124 11.48 -7.14 -0.75
C VAL A 124 11.57 -8.63 -0.47
N HIS A 125 11.39 -9.02 0.78
CA HIS A 125 11.26 -10.40 1.20
C HIS A 125 9.80 -10.72 1.49
N TRP A 126 9.22 -11.60 0.68
CA TRP A 126 7.83 -12.03 0.82
C TRP A 126 7.70 -13.13 1.88
N GLY A 127 6.65 -13.06 2.69
CA GLY A 127 6.38 -13.99 3.79
C GLY A 127 6.12 -13.28 5.12
N PRO A 128 5.96 -14.03 6.23
CA PRO A 128 5.80 -13.44 7.55
C PRO A 128 7.00 -12.54 7.89
N PRO A 129 6.77 -11.26 8.27
CA PRO A 129 7.83 -10.38 8.73
C PRO A 129 8.54 -10.95 9.98
N GLY A 130 9.80 -10.56 10.20
CA GLY A 130 10.62 -10.99 11.33
C GLY A 130 11.62 -12.10 10.99
N ARG A 131 11.57 -12.69 9.80
CA ARG A 131 12.47 -13.78 9.38
C ARG A 131 13.78 -13.30 8.74
N VAL A 132 13.87 -12.02 8.36
CA VAL A 132 15.06 -11.48 7.67
C VAL A 132 15.86 -10.61 8.63
N ARG A 133 17.17 -10.84 8.68
CA ARG A 133 18.13 -9.95 9.36
C ARG A 133 18.84 -9.12 8.29
N TRP A 134 18.69 -7.82 8.39
CA TRP A 134 19.41 -6.87 7.55
C TRP A 134 20.83 -6.69 8.11
N GLY A 135 21.84 -7.16 7.38
CA GLY A 135 23.25 -7.01 7.72
C GLY A 135 24.10 -7.13 6.44
N PRO A 136 25.36 -6.63 6.45
CA PRO A 136 26.27 -6.89 5.34
C PRO A 136 26.45 -8.42 5.19
N PRO A 137 26.68 -8.94 3.98
CA PRO A 137 27.05 -10.33 3.81
C PRO A 137 28.28 -10.62 4.67
N GLY A 138 28.19 -11.65 5.52
CA GLY A 138 29.33 -12.17 6.28
C GLY A 138 30.28 -12.97 5.40
#